data_AF-A0A957E9Z1-F1
#
_entry.id   AF-A0A957E9Z1-F1
#
_cell.length_a   1.000
_cell.length_b   1.000
_cell.length_c   1.000
_cell.angle_alpha   90.00
_cell.angle_beta   90.00
_cell.angle_gamma   90.00
#
_symmetry.space_group_name_H-M   'P 1'
#
loop_
_entity.id
_entity.type
_entity.pdbx_description
1 polymer ?
#
loop_
_entity_poly.entity_id
_entity_poly.type
_entity_poly.pdbx_seq_one_letter_code
_entity_poly.pdbx_strand_id
1 'polypeptide(L)' 'AEDDSHATGLLEGPHYTRPETFRDWSVPEVLRSGHAANIARWRREEALRRTWQRRPDLLLTAELSEEDRWFLGKLAAGER' A
#
# COMPACT_ATOMS: atom_id res chain seq x y z
N ALA A 1 6.32 3.03 -17.88
CA ALA A 1 7.02 1.95 -17.14
C ALA A 1 7.68 2.61 -15.95
N GLU A 2 6.90 2.99 -14.93
CA GLU A 2 7.34 3.91 -13.86
C GLU A 2 6.77 3.51 -12.48
N ASP A 3 6.52 2.22 -12.27
CA ASP A 3 6.10 1.68 -10.96
C ASP A 3 6.94 0.42 -10.67
N ASP A 4 8.26 0.48 -10.93
CA ASP A 4 9.15 -0.63 -10.59
C ASP A 4 9.33 -0.70 -9.07
N SER A 5 9.06 -1.88 -8.50
CA SER A 5 9.02 -2.21 -7.08
C SER A 5 10.31 -1.94 -6.28
N HIS A 6 11.34 -1.39 -6.91
CA HIS A 6 12.65 -1.12 -6.32
C HIS A 6 13.05 0.36 -6.38
N ALA A 7 12.27 1.21 -7.06
CA ALA A 7 12.60 2.63 -7.21
C ALA A 7 12.42 3.45 -5.93
N THR A 8 11.60 2.98 -4.98
CA THR A 8 11.21 3.73 -3.76
C THR A 8 11.62 3.05 -2.46
N GLY A 9 12.29 1.89 -2.52
CA GLY A 9 12.67 1.12 -1.33
C GLY A 9 11.51 0.44 -0.60
N LEU A 10 10.31 0.40 -1.18
CA LEU A 10 9.11 -0.26 -0.63
C LEU A 10 8.70 -1.45 -1.49
N LEU A 11 8.03 -2.44 -0.88
CA LEU A 11 7.39 -3.51 -1.64
C LEU A 11 6.21 -2.96 -2.45
N GLU A 12 6.00 -3.54 -3.63
CA GLU A 12 4.88 -3.17 -4.49
C GLU A 12 3.53 -3.45 -3.83
N GLY A 13 2.61 -2.50 -4.02
CA GLY A 13 1.23 -2.63 -3.60
C GLY A 13 0.50 -3.78 -4.32
N PRO A 14 -0.65 -4.21 -3.79
CA PRO A 14 -1.47 -5.23 -4.42
C PRO A 14 -2.05 -4.75 -5.75
N HIS A 15 -2.00 -5.63 -6.75
CA HIS A 15 -2.58 -5.39 -8.08
C HIS A 15 -3.95 -6.05 -8.19
N TYR A 16 -4.90 -5.27 -8.71
CA TYR A 16 -6.25 -5.74 -8.97
C TYR A 16 -6.53 -5.63 -10.47
N THR A 17 -7.15 -6.68 -10.99
CA THR A 17 -7.63 -6.75 -12.36
C THR A 17 -9.11 -7.10 -12.34
N ARG A 18 -9.80 -6.85 -13.46
CA ARG A 18 -11.21 -7.26 -13.62
C ARG A 18 -11.29 -8.80 -13.57
N PRO A 19 -12.38 -9.39 -13.03
CA PRO A 19 -13.66 -8.80 -12.58
C PRO A 19 -13.64 -8.19 -11.16
N GLU A 20 -14.67 -7.41 -10.81
CA GLU A 20 -14.79 -6.69 -9.52
C GLU A 20 -14.89 -7.60 -8.28
N THR A 21 -15.36 -8.82 -8.48
CA THR A 21 -15.41 -9.87 -7.45
C THR A 21 -14.85 -11.14 -8.05
N PHE A 22 -13.87 -11.72 -7.37
CA PHE A 22 -13.26 -12.99 -7.77
C PHE A 22 -13.18 -13.92 -6.55
N ARG A 23 -13.83 -15.09 -6.62
CA ARG A 23 -13.84 -16.10 -5.55
C ARG A 23 -14.31 -15.58 -4.17
N ASP A 24 -15.29 -14.66 -4.15
CA ASP A 24 -15.79 -13.94 -2.96
C ASP A 24 -14.84 -12.85 -2.42
N TRP A 25 -13.79 -12.50 -3.16
CA TRP A 25 -12.90 -11.37 -2.86
C TRP A 25 -13.36 -10.19 -3.69
N SER A 26 -13.86 -9.15 -3.03
CA SER A 26 -14.25 -7.92 -3.68
C SER A 26 -13.09 -6.94 -3.77
N VAL A 27 -12.99 -6.25 -4.90
CA VAL A 27 -12.08 -5.13 -5.08
C VAL A 27 -12.46 -4.02 -4.06
N PRO A 28 -11.48 -3.49 -3.30
CA PRO A 28 -11.70 -2.39 -2.36
C PRO A 28 -12.48 -1.22 -2.98
N GLU A 29 -13.44 -0.66 -2.24
CA GLU A 29 -14.29 0.44 -2.73
C GLU A 29 -13.49 1.66 -3.22
N VAL A 30 -12.34 1.93 -2.60
CA VAL A 30 -11.42 2.99 -3.01
C VAL A 30 -10.95 2.84 -4.46
N LEU A 31 -10.72 1.59 -4.91
CA LEU A 31 -10.34 1.28 -6.29
C LEU A 31 -11.53 1.35 -7.27
N ARG A 32 -12.76 1.29 -6.75
CA ARG A 32 -14.01 1.41 -7.53
C ARG A 32 -14.48 2.86 -7.67
N SER A 33 -14.05 3.75 -6.78
CA SER A 33 -14.53 5.13 -6.68
C SER A 33 -14.06 6.05 -7.83
N GLY A 34 -13.09 5.63 -8.64
CA GLY A 34 -12.55 6.41 -9.76
C GLY A 34 -11.69 7.61 -9.35
N HIS A 35 -11.45 7.83 -8.06
CA HIS A 35 -10.61 8.92 -7.56
C HIS A 35 -9.13 8.55 -7.59
N ALA A 36 -8.42 8.98 -8.64
CA ALA A 36 -7.01 8.67 -8.84
C ALA A 36 -6.12 8.99 -7.63
N ALA A 37 -6.34 10.12 -6.95
CA ALA A 37 -5.59 10.50 -5.75
C ALA A 37 -5.81 9.53 -4.58
N ASN A 38 -7.06 9.10 -4.36
CA ASN A 38 -7.37 8.13 -3.31
C ASN A 38 -6.80 6.75 -3.63
N ILE A 39 -6.81 6.36 -4.91
CA ILE A 39 -6.19 5.11 -5.38
C ILE A 39 -4.69 5.14 -5.16
N ALA A 40 -4.01 6.24 -5.51
CA ALA A 40 -2.57 6.40 -5.30
C ALA A 40 -2.21 6.34 -3.81
N ARG A 41 -2.93 7.06 -2.95
CA ARG A 41 -2.75 7.00 -1.50
C ARG A 41 -2.93 5.58 -0.97
N TRP A 42 -4.02 4.92 -1.36
CA TRP A 42 -4.32 3.56 -0.94
C TRP A 42 -3.24 2.56 -1.38
N ARG A 43 -2.76 2.65 -2.63
CA ARG A 43 -1.66 1.80 -3.12
C ARG A 43 -0.38 2.01 -2.29
N ARG A 44 -0.08 3.25 -1.90
CA ARG A 44 1.07 3.56 -1.05
C ARG A 44 0.91 3.02 0.37
N GLU A 45 -0.27 3.18 0.96
CA GLU A 45 -0.62 2.59 2.27
C GLU A 45 -0.47 1.06 2.26
N GLU A 46 -0.96 0.38 1.22
CA GLU A 46 -0.83 -1.07 1.10
C GLU A 46 0.61 -1.53 0.87
N ALA A 47 1.39 -0.78 0.09
CA ALA A 47 2.84 -1.01 -0.07
C ALA A 47 3.55 -0.91 1.28
N LEU A 48 3.26 0.13 2.08
CA LEU A 48 3.81 0.30 3.43
C LEU A 48 3.40 -0.85 4.36
N ARG A 49 2.11 -1.22 4.37
CA ARG A 49 1.58 -2.32 5.18
C ARG A 49 2.28 -3.63 4.83
N ARG A 50 2.42 -3.94 3.54
CA ARG A 50 3.09 -5.16 3.08
C ARG A 50 4.57 -5.16 3.42
N THR A 51 5.23 -4.02 3.28
CA THR A 51 6.64 -3.84 3.66
C THR A 51 6.82 -4.03 5.16
N TRP A 52 5.99 -3.39 5.99
CA TRP A 52 5.99 -3.56 7.44
C TRP A 52 5.84 -5.02 7.87
N GLN A 53 4.90 -5.75 7.25
CA GLN A 53 4.62 -7.15 7.61
C GLN A 53 5.67 -8.15 7.13
N ARG A 54 6.28 -7.93 5.95
CA ARG A 54 7.17 -8.93 5.32
C ARG A 54 8.65 -8.57 5.38
N ARG A 55 8.98 -7.29 5.29
CA ARG A 55 10.34 -6.75 5.18
C ARG A 55 10.44 -5.39 5.89
N PRO A 56 10.23 -5.35 7.22
CA PRO A 56 10.30 -4.10 7.98
C PRO A 56 11.69 -3.44 7.89
N ASP A 57 12.72 -4.23 7.57
CA ASP A 57 14.08 -3.75 7.32
C ASP A 57 14.15 -2.72 6.18
N LEU A 58 13.31 -2.85 5.15
CA LEU A 58 13.29 -1.91 4.02
C LEU A 58 12.78 -0.52 4.43
N LEU A 59 11.93 -0.44 5.46
CA LEU A 59 11.41 0.83 5.96
C LEU A 59 12.47 1.70 6.64
N LEU A 60 13.59 1.09 7.07
CA LEU A 60 14.72 1.83 7.65
C LEU A 60 15.48 2.64 6.60
N THR A 61 15.47 2.18 5.35
CA THR A 61 16.18 2.80 4.22
C THR A 61 15.26 3.53 3.24
N ALA A 62 13.95 3.30 3.32
CA ALA A 62 12.97 3.91 2.44
C ALA A 62 12.76 5.41 2.75
N GLU A 63 12.50 6.20 1.71
CA GLU A 63 12.11 7.61 1.86
C GLU A 63 10.61 7.70 2.23
N LEU A 64 10.37 7.81 3.55
CA LEU A 64 9.02 7.89 4.12
C LEU A 64 8.61 9.35 4.37
N SER A 65 7.47 9.73 3.81
CA SER A 65 6.80 11.01 4.07
C SER A 65 6.22 11.07 5.50
N GLU A 66 5.77 12.25 5.93
CA GLU A 66 5.10 12.39 7.22
C GLU A 66 3.81 11.55 7.30
N GLU A 67 3.04 11.49 6.20
CA GLU A 67 1.84 10.66 6.10
C GLU A 67 2.18 9.16 6.22
N ASP A 68 3.27 8.71 5.57
CA ASP A 68 3.71 7.31 5.63
C ASP A 68 4.08 6.92 7.06
N ARG A 69 4.83 7.77 7.76
CA ARG A 69 5.24 7.56 9.16
C ARG A 69 4.03 7.54 10.09
N TRP A 70 3.08 8.44 9.88
CA TRP A 70 1.83 8.46 10.65
C TRP A 70 1.04 7.17 10.46
N PHE A 71 0.91 6.71 9.21
CA PHE A 71 0.21 5.46 8.88
C PHE A 71 0.90 4.24 9.50
N LEU A 72 2.23 4.13 9.41
CA LEU A 72 3.00 3.07 10.06
C LEU A 72 2.84 3.08 11.58
N GLY A 73 2.84 4.27 12.21
CA GLY A 73 2.55 4.41 13.64
C GLY A 73 1.15 3.92 14.01
N LYS A 74 0.16 4.23 13.17
CA LYS A 74 -1.22 3.75 13.34
C LYS A 74 -1.33 2.23 13.18
N LEU A 75 -0.61 1.65 12.22
CA LEU A 75 -0.51 0.19 12.04
C LEU A 75 0.07 -0.48 13.29
N ALA A 76 1.20 0.01 13.79
CA ALA A 76 1.85 -0.51 14.99
C ALA A 76 0.97 -0.37 16.25
N ALA A 77 0.13 0.66 16.32
CA ALA A 77 -0.81 0.86 17.43
C ALA A 77 -2.08 -0.02 17.32
N GLY A 78 -2.51 -0.35 16.10
CA GLY A 78 -3.71 -1.15 15.83
C GLY A 78 -3.51 -2.67 15.84
N GLU A 79 -2.27 -3.15 15.78
CA GLU A 79 -1.92 -4.57 15.97
C GLU A 79 -1.75 -4.98 17.46
N ARG A 80 -2.09 -4.09 18.40
CA ARG A 80 -2.09 -4.37 19.85
C ARG A 80 -3.39 -4.99 20.35
#